data_AF-A0A2V6ZES6-F1
#
_entry.id   AF-A0A2V6ZES6-F1
#
_cell.length_a   1.000
_cell.length_b   1.000
_cell.length_c   1.000
_cell.angle_alpha   90.00
_cell.angle_beta   90.00
_cell.angle_gamma   90.00
#
_symmetry.space_group_name_H-M   'P 1'
#
loop_
_entity.id
_entity.type
_entity.pdbx_description
1 polymer ?
#
loop_
_entity_poly.entity_id
_entity_poly.type
_entity_poly.pdbx_seq_one_letter_code
_entity_poly.pdbx_strand_id
1 'polypeptide(L)'
;MARVSTVDQQKIRRTRTGLIAHEAARAQSGYTLFAPMYGDGTVYLVDMDGKVAHTWRLPYRPGLYGHLLPNGRLFYGGKIMEDLERFEAWRRFKGGAVLEVDWSRG
;
A
#
# COMPACT_ATOMS: atom_id res chain seq x y z
N MET A 1 27.49 -1.23 -24.87
CA MET A 1 26.28 -0.71 -25.56
C MET A 1 25.19 -0.47 -24.54
N ALA A 2 24.60 0.73 -24.50
CA ALA A 2 23.45 1.00 -23.63
C ALA A 2 22.23 0.22 -24.16
N ARG A 3 21.57 -0.54 -23.29
CA ARG A 3 20.41 -1.37 -23.67
C ARG A 3 19.22 -0.47 -23.94
N VAL A 4 18.53 -0.68 -25.07
CA VAL A 4 17.32 0.06 -25.42
C VAL A 4 16.23 -0.26 -24.38
N SER A 5 15.65 0.79 -23.80
CA SER A 5 14.53 0.70 -22.85
C SER A 5 13.29 0.17 -23.59
N THR A 6 12.59 -0.80 -23.01
CA THR A 6 11.29 -1.29 -23.49
C THR A 6 10.13 -0.40 -23.02
N VAL A 7 10.41 0.54 -22.10
CA VAL A 7 9.43 1.53 -21.62
C VAL A 7 9.21 2.61 -22.68
N ASP A 8 7.95 2.80 -23.06
CA ASP A 8 7.54 3.92 -23.91
C ASP A 8 7.87 5.28 -23.25
N GLN A 9 8.57 6.15 -23.96
CA GLN A 9 8.94 7.47 -23.45
C GLN A 9 7.84 8.53 -23.68
N GLN A 10 6.81 8.23 -24.48
CA GLN A 10 5.70 9.15 -24.68
C GLN A 10 4.71 9.09 -23.52
N LYS A 11 4.72 10.15 -22.69
CA LYS A 11 3.85 10.29 -21.52
C LYS A 11 2.35 10.07 -21.83
N ILE A 12 1.85 10.56 -22.96
CA ILE A 12 0.41 10.46 -23.31
C ILE A 12 -0.06 9.01 -23.48
N ARG A 13 0.83 8.09 -23.89
CA ARG A 13 0.54 6.66 -24.02
C ARG A 13 0.67 5.90 -22.70
N ARG A 14 1.06 6.58 -21.62
CA ARG A 14 1.30 6.05 -20.26
C ARG A 14 0.36 6.66 -19.21
N THR A 15 -0.86 7.03 -19.61
CA THR A 15 -1.86 7.66 -18.73
C THR A 15 -2.84 6.68 -18.09
N ARG A 16 -2.81 5.40 -18.46
CA ARG A 16 -3.61 4.33 -17.87
C ARG A 16 -3.21 4.03 -16.41
N THR A 17 -4.11 3.42 -15.65
CA THR A 17 -3.84 2.96 -14.28
C THR A 17 -3.21 1.56 -14.26
N GLY A 18 -2.65 1.18 -13.11
CA GLY A 18 -1.96 -0.09 -12.90
C GLY A 18 -0.51 -0.08 -13.37
N LEU A 19 0.10 -1.26 -13.53
CA LEU A 19 1.45 -1.38 -14.08
C LEU A 19 1.44 -1.02 -15.58
N ILE A 20 2.27 -0.06 -15.95
CA ILE A 20 2.38 0.45 -17.32
C ILE A 20 3.60 -0.12 -18.03
N ALA A 21 4.71 -0.27 -17.31
CA ALA A 21 5.96 -0.82 -17.82
C ALA A 21 6.79 -1.38 -16.67
N HIS A 22 7.50 -2.47 -16.93
CA HIS A 22 8.41 -3.12 -15.99
C HIS A 22 9.68 -3.55 -16.74
N GLU A 23 10.85 -3.08 -16.28
CA GLU A 23 12.15 -3.50 -16.77
C GLU A 23 12.91 -4.21 -15.66
N ALA A 24 12.79 -5.53 -15.59
CA ALA A 24 13.34 -6.34 -14.49
C ALA A 24 14.85 -6.12 -14.23
N ALA A 25 15.63 -5.81 -15.27
CA ALA A 25 17.07 -5.56 -15.14
C ALA A 25 17.40 -4.19 -14.50
N ARG A 26 16.42 -3.29 -14.37
CA ARG A 26 16.59 -1.93 -13.86
C ARG A 26 15.72 -1.62 -12.65
N ALA A 27 14.62 -2.36 -12.47
CA ALA A 27 13.73 -2.22 -11.34
C ALA A 27 14.30 -2.96 -10.12
N GLN A 28 14.17 -2.37 -8.94
CA GLN A 28 14.43 -3.08 -7.69
C GLN A 28 13.37 -4.19 -7.53
N SER A 29 13.82 -5.43 -7.34
CA SER A 29 12.92 -6.56 -7.08
C SER A 29 12.21 -6.39 -5.72
N GLY A 30 10.94 -6.76 -5.65
CA GLY A 30 10.19 -6.78 -4.39
C GLY A 30 8.69 -6.75 -4.61
N TYR A 31 7.99 -6.14 -3.65
CA TYR A 31 6.55 -5.93 -3.68
C TYR A 31 6.24 -4.48 -3.33
N THR A 32 5.09 -4.00 -3.79
CA THR A 32 4.51 -2.73 -3.36
C THR A 32 3.40 -3.00 -2.36
N LEU A 33 3.56 -2.50 -1.14
CA LEU A 33 2.49 -2.48 -0.14
C LEU A 33 1.64 -1.22 -0.32
N PHE A 34 0.33 -1.39 -0.50
CA PHE A 34 -0.59 -0.30 -0.78
C PHE A 34 -1.84 -0.36 0.11
N ALA A 35 -2.00 0.67 0.96
CA ALA A 35 -3.18 0.90 1.78
C ALA A 35 -3.90 2.16 1.28
N PRO A 36 -5.07 2.05 0.61
CA PRO A 36 -5.76 3.21 0.04
C PRO A 36 -6.17 4.20 1.14
N MET A 37 -5.76 5.46 1.04
CA MET A 37 -5.99 6.48 2.10
C MET A 37 -7.44 6.60 2.60
N TYR A 38 -8.41 6.40 1.69
CA TYR A 38 -9.85 6.44 1.97
C TYR A 38 -10.51 5.05 1.91
N GLY A 39 -9.71 3.99 1.97
CA GLY A 39 -10.18 2.61 1.97
C GLY A 39 -10.88 2.22 3.27
N ASP A 40 -11.54 1.07 3.22
CA ASP A 40 -12.30 0.44 4.29
C ASP A 40 -11.44 -0.35 5.29
N GLY A 41 -10.12 -0.41 5.09
CA GLY A 41 -9.22 -1.28 5.83
C GLY A 41 -8.58 -2.37 4.94
N THR A 42 -8.93 -2.41 3.64
CA THR A 42 -8.24 -3.28 2.69
C THR A 42 -6.81 -2.81 2.43
N VAL A 43 -5.85 -3.73 2.52
CA VAL A 43 -4.42 -3.51 2.20
C VAL A 43 -3.97 -4.53 1.17
N TYR A 44 -3.27 -4.07 0.14
CA TYR A 44 -2.80 -4.90 -0.96
C TYR A 44 -1.28 -5.06 -0.92
N LEU A 45 -0.82 -6.28 -1.17
CA LEU A 45 0.55 -6.53 -1.60
C LEU A 45 0.54 -6.78 -3.11
N VAL A 46 1.22 -5.94 -3.87
CA VAL A 46 1.27 -5.99 -5.34
C VAL A 46 2.65 -6.46 -5.79
N ASP A 47 2.70 -7.46 -6.65
CA ASP A 47 3.95 -7.98 -7.23
C ASP A 47 4.50 -7.07 -8.34
N MET A 48 5.67 -7.44 -8.88
CA MET A 48 6.34 -6.69 -9.94
C MET A 48 5.62 -6.75 -11.30
N ASP A 49 4.68 -7.69 -11.48
CA ASP A 49 3.82 -7.77 -12.66
C ASP A 49 2.52 -6.95 -12.49
N GLY A 50 2.39 -6.23 -11.36
CA GLY A 50 1.22 -5.42 -11.05
C GLY A 50 0.01 -6.23 -10.61
N LYS A 51 0.19 -7.50 -10.26
CA LYS A 51 -0.88 -8.37 -9.76
C LYS A 51 -0.92 -8.34 -8.24
N VAL A 52 -2.11 -8.53 -7.68
CA VAL A 52 -2.28 -8.63 -6.23
C VAL A 52 -1.77 -10.00 -5.78
N ALA A 53 -0.66 -10.03 -5.06
CA ALA A 53 -0.08 -11.23 -4.48
C ALA A 53 -0.78 -11.61 -3.16
N HIS A 54 -1.25 -10.62 -2.41
CA HIS A 54 -1.98 -10.84 -1.16
C HIS A 54 -2.90 -9.67 -0.83
N THR A 55 -3.95 -9.92 -0.05
CA THR A 55 -4.89 -8.90 0.43
C THR A 55 -5.22 -9.16 1.89
N TRP A 56 -5.02 -8.15 2.74
CA TRP A 56 -5.54 -8.13 4.11
C TRP A 56 -6.83 -7.32 4.16
N ARG A 57 -7.81 -7.78 4.95
CA ARG A 57 -9.00 -7.00 5.31
C ARG A 57 -8.97 -6.69 6.79
N LEU A 58 -8.69 -5.43 7.12
CA LEU A 58 -8.50 -4.99 8.50
C LEU A 58 -9.76 -4.29 9.03
N PRO A 59 -10.02 -4.35 10.35
CA PRO A 59 -11.23 -3.79 10.93
C PRO A 59 -11.23 -2.25 11.02
N TYR A 60 -10.11 -1.59 10.71
CA TYR A 60 -9.96 -0.14 10.82
C TYR A 60 -9.58 0.47 9.47
N ARG A 61 -10.04 1.71 9.23
CA ARG A 61 -9.59 2.49 8.08
C ARG A 61 -8.11 2.90 8.22
N PRO A 62 -7.38 3.13 7.11
CA PRO A 62 -5.95 3.43 7.17
C PRO A 62 -5.60 4.69 7.96
N GLY A 63 -4.80 4.50 9.00
CA GLY A 63 -4.14 5.51 9.82
C GLY A 63 -2.84 6.04 9.21
N LEU A 64 -2.76 6.06 7.88
CA LEU A 64 -1.62 6.57 7.08
C LEU A 64 -0.28 5.85 7.29
N TYR A 65 -0.26 4.65 7.89
CA TYR A 65 0.97 3.88 8.06
C TYR A 65 0.74 2.39 7.84
N GLY A 66 1.64 1.76 7.08
CA GLY A 66 1.68 0.32 6.86
C GLY A 66 3.10 -0.10 6.47
N HIS A 67 3.59 -1.20 7.03
CA HIS A 67 4.94 -1.70 6.79
C HIS A 67 4.97 -3.23 6.84
N LEU A 68 5.69 -3.85 5.90
CA LEU A 68 5.92 -5.29 5.93
C LEU A 68 7.17 -5.57 6.75
N LEU A 69 7.00 -6.29 7.86
CA LEU A 69 8.09 -6.63 8.76
C LEU A 69 8.99 -7.73 8.16
N PRO A 70 10.24 -7.89 8.63
CA PRO A 70 11.15 -8.91 8.11
C PRO A 70 10.63 -10.36 8.24
N ASN A 71 9.71 -10.61 9.18
CA ASN A 71 9.05 -11.90 9.36
C ASN A 71 7.84 -12.11 8.43
N GLY A 72 7.56 -11.18 7.51
CA GLY A 72 6.44 -11.26 6.56
C GLY A 72 5.09 -10.81 7.12
N ARG A 73 5.03 -10.34 8.38
CA ARG A 73 3.80 -9.82 8.99
C ARG A 73 3.58 -8.37 8.61
N LEU A 74 2.30 -7.98 8.51
CA LEU A 74 1.91 -6.60 8.26
C LEU A 74 1.83 -5.84 9.59
N PHE A 75 2.63 -4.79 9.72
CA PHE A 75 2.40 -3.74 10.70
C PHE A 75 1.48 -2.68 10.11
N TYR A 76 0.40 -2.33 10.81
CA TYR A 76 -0.63 -1.43 10.30
C TYR A 76 -1.10 -0.43 11.35
N GLY A 77 -1.13 0.85 10.96
CA GLY A 77 -1.78 1.91 11.72
C GLY A 77 -3.23 2.08 11.26
N GLY A 78 -4.17 2.00 12.20
CA GLY A 78 -5.61 2.17 11.96
C GLY A 78 -6.18 3.44 12.62
N LYS A 79 -7.28 3.93 12.04
CA LYS A 79 -8.08 5.02 12.61
C LYS A 79 -9.22 4.46 13.44
N ILE A 80 -9.30 4.88 14.70
CA ILE A 80 -10.50 4.69 15.51
C ILE A 80 -11.54 5.75 15.13
N MET A 81 -12.82 5.39 15.16
CA MET A 81 -13.89 6.26 14.67
C MET A 81 -14.56 7.07 15.77
N GLU A 82 -14.26 6.72 17.02
CA GLU A 82 -14.64 7.45 18.23
C GLU A 82 -14.11 8.88 18.16
N ASP A 83 -15.00 9.83 18.40
CA ASP A 83 -14.62 11.23 18.57
C ASP A 83 -14.20 11.41 20.03
N LEU A 84 -12.92 11.70 20.22
CA LEU A 84 -12.30 11.95 21.52
C LEU A 84 -11.95 13.43 21.59
N GLU A 85 -12.16 14.06 22.75
CA GLU A 85 -11.73 15.44 23.01
C GLU A 85 -10.22 15.50 23.28
N ARG A 86 -9.41 15.03 22.32
CA ARG A 86 -7.94 14.99 22.41
C ARG A 86 -7.32 16.32 22.02
N PHE A 87 -7.71 16.85 20.86
CA PHE A 87 -7.28 18.14 20.31
C PHE A 87 -8.27 18.63 19.25
N GLU A 88 -8.23 19.92 18.92
CA GLU A 88 -9.20 20.61 18.05
C GLU A 88 -9.46 19.92 16.71
N ALA A 89 -8.41 19.39 16.07
CA ALA A 89 -8.50 18.74 14.76
C ALA A 89 -8.64 17.21 14.81
N TRP A 90 -8.93 16.60 15.98
CA TRP A 90 -9.09 15.15 16.15
C TRP A 90 -10.07 14.53 15.14
N ARG A 91 -11.21 15.20 14.90
CA ARG A 91 -12.24 14.74 13.96
C ARG A 91 -11.72 14.57 12.52
N ARG A 92 -10.63 15.27 12.16
CA ARG A 92 -10.01 15.24 10.82
C ARG A 92 -8.76 14.35 10.79
N PHE A 93 -7.94 14.41 11.83
CA PHE A 93 -6.65 13.74 11.90
C PHE A 93 -6.57 12.80 13.10
N LYS A 94 -7.28 11.67 13.01
CA LYS A 94 -7.21 10.62 14.02
C LYS A 94 -6.44 9.40 13.54
N GLY A 95 -5.65 8.85 14.46
CA GLY A 95 -5.20 7.46 14.50
C GLY A 95 -5.77 6.82 15.77
N GLY A 96 -5.26 5.67 16.20
CA GLY A 96 -5.64 5.11 17.51
C GLY A 96 -5.59 3.59 17.62
N ALA A 97 -5.36 2.90 16.51
CA ALA A 97 -5.13 1.45 16.51
C ALA A 97 -3.76 1.13 15.89
N VAL A 98 -3.09 0.11 16.43
CA VAL A 98 -1.88 -0.48 15.87
C VAL A 98 -2.07 -1.99 15.85
N LEU A 99 -1.82 -2.61 14.71
CA LEU A 99 -2.01 -4.04 14.48
C LEU A 99 -0.73 -4.65 13.91
N GLU A 100 -0.41 -5.87 14.35
CA GLU A 100 0.55 -6.75 13.69
C GLU A 100 -0.18 -8.00 13.20
N VAL A 101 -0.30 -8.16 11.89
CA VAL A 101 -1.19 -9.13 11.24
C VAL A 101 -0.37 -10.17 10.50
N ASP A 102 -0.72 -11.44 10.71
CA ASP A 102 -0.10 -12.57 10.04
C ASP A 102 -0.49 -12.63 8.55
N TRP A 103 0.33 -13.30 7.74
CA TRP A 103 0.05 -13.60 6.33
C TRP A 103 -1.23 -14.42 6.13
N SER A 104 -1.54 -15.33 7.05
CA SER A 104 -2.68 -16.25 6.98
C SER A 104 -4.01 -15.64 7.40
N ARG A 105 -3.99 -14.46 8.05
CA ARG A 105 -5.19 -13.78 8.54
C ARG A 105 -5.48 -12.54 7.70
N GLY A 106 -6.32 -12.72 6.68
CA GLY A 106 -6.89 -11.68 5.82
C GLY A 106 -8.34 -12.01 5.47
#